data_AF-A0A818U0D5-F1
#
_entry.id   AF-A0A818U0D5-F1
#
_cell.length_a   1.000
_cell.length_b   1.000
_cell.length_c   1.000
_cell.angle_alpha   90.00
_cell.angle_beta   90.00
_cell.angle_gamma   90.00
#
_symmetry.space_group_name_H-M   'P 1'
#
loop_
_entity.id
_entity.type
_entity.pdbx_description
1 polymer ?
#
loop_
_entity_poly.entity_id
_entity_poly.type
_entity_poly.pdbx_seq_one_letter_code
_entity_poly.pdbx_strand_id
1 'polypeptide(L)'
;MSAFICPICLTNRSFVSFAKMFQHVTVYHRNESNFKITCNLHSTCGVLYKTYAGYKSHVYRQHLLELHATENNRNNLDTIPAVGQQEESMNLLDGSDLTIGDSNDPLDFTNDNLESILLQDNYETEYYDSVSSFSSTTSDEKPLGSMMDIRRSYVLFILKLREEFLLPKNVTSIISSYIITLIQNIEMFLEKKGIDYSPESDYSASSSSRKEKKKVIELDQLKQILDDIRDAIESVTKNEYQFIKHCEKYFAYSSPEEIVVSSLGEVSEHGYFIPIEKTLLSMLSYQPLVVQILENIQQQQTITKHDDDLMFSIRDGYHGSRLDHDSLLLQLYLDDIGLTNPIGSKRDQHKMSMVYFSLEDIPDQLRSKVDFIQLVAVCESKILKDKIKAKRFFQPIIDNLNQLQLHGLLINGIHHKFSFSTVVADNLASHFVGGFRSCFNSGNFCRRCYVTYAEKNSPIPLSQIKIRTIFDHDDLVQEIINDPNESPLMGVIDQSPLHDLIGFHPIVSLPGDCMHDFLEGICPIVVMSLLKQASSRRLITYGEKQFLICAYHMHSYHSNCPYILSKTK
;
A
#
# COMPACT_ATOMS: atom_id res chain seq x y z
N MET A 1 -30.22 29.79 -26.11
CA MET A 1 -29.00 29.33 -25.41
C MET A 1 -27.81 29.69 -26.27
N SER A 2 -26.93 30.58 -25.78
CA SER A 2 -25.68 30.92 -26.45
C SER A 2 -24.72 29.72 -26.36
N ALA A 3 -24.22 29.22 -27.49
CA ALA A 3 -23.24 28.15 -27.52
C ALA A 3 -21.83 28.71 -27.27
N PHE A 4 -21.02 28.05 -26.45
CA PHE A 4 -19.63 28.45 -26.20
C PHE A 4 -18.73 27.85 -27.27
N ILE A 5 -18.06 28.67 -28.07
CA ILE A 5 -17.20 28.19 -29.16
C ILE A 5 -15.74 28.33 -28.73
N CYS A 6 -14.94 27.26 -28.90
CA CYS A 6 -13.50 27.34 -28.71
C CYS A 6 -12.88 28.19 -29.82
N PRO A 7 -12.22 29.33 -29.50
CA PRO A 7 -11.68 30.24 -30.50
C PRO A 7 -10.33 29.79 -31.06
N ILE A 8 -9.72 28.73 -30.50
CA ILE A 8 -8.42 28.20 -30.92
C ILE A 8 -8.60 27.06 -31.94
N CYS A 9 -9.71 26.31 -31.85
CA CYS A 9 -10.01 25.23 -32.78
C CYS A 9 -10.30 25.75 -34.19
N LEU A 10 -9.58 25.25 -35.19
CA LEU A 10 -9.82 25.54 -36.62
C LEU A 10 -11.25 25.19 -37.09
N THR A 11 -11.93 24.29 -36.38
CA THR A 11 -13.29 23.83 -36.70
C THR A 11 -14.39 24.53 -35.90
N ASN A 12 -14.10 25.60 -35.15
CA ASN A 12 -15.07 26.37 -34.33
C ASN A 12 -16.00 25.48 -33.49
N ARG A 13 -15.41 24.54 -32.75
CA ARG A 13 -16.15 23.54 -31.99
C ARG A 13 -17.01 24.21 -30.90
N SER A 14 -18.31 23.94 -30.91
CA SER A 14 -19.28 24.48 -29.96
C SER A 14 -19.49 23.54 -28.76
N PHE A 15 -19.66 24.11 -27.58
CA PHE A 15 -19.86 23.41 -26.32
C PHE A 15 -21.13 23.91 -25.64
N VAL A 16 -21.79 22.99 -24.94
CA VAL A 16 -23.05 23.23 -24.21
C VAL A 16 -22.86 24.05 -22.93
N SER A 17 -21.65 24.13 -22.41
CA SER A 17 -21.31 24.95 -21.24
C SER A 17 -19.90 25.49 -21.32
N PHE A 18 -19.66 26.57 -20.59
CA PHE A 18 -18.33 27.17 -20.50
C PHE A 18 -17.33 26.21 -19.86
N ALA A 19 -17.71 25.49 -18.79
CA ALA A 19 -16.86 24.51 -18.13
C ALA A 19 -16.31 23.45 -19.11
N LYS A 20 -17.16 22.93 -20.00
CA LYS A 20 -16.72 21.95 -21.01
C LYS A 20 -15.80 22.56 -22.07
N MET A 21 -16.07 23.79 -22.50
CA MET A 21 -15.18 24.51 -23.42
C MET A 21 -13.82 24.78 -22.75
N PHE A 22 -13.82 25.21 -21.49
CA PHE A 22 -12.62 25.49 -20.72
C PHE A 22 -11.79 24.22 -20.44
N GLN A 23 -12.43 23.10 -20.10
CA GLN A 23 -11.76 21.81 -19.99
C GLN A 23 -11.15 21.38 -21.32
N HIS A 24 -11.86 21.58 -22.44
CA HIS A 24 -11.30 21.32 -23.76
C HIS A 24 -10.06 22.17 -24.05
N VAL A 25 -10.08 23.48 -23.78
CA VAL A 25 -8.89 24.35 -23.92
C VAL A 25 -7.74 23.85 -23.02
N THR A 26 -8.07 23.42 -21.80
CA THR A 26 -7.12 22.87 -20.83
C THR A 26 -6.44 21.59 -21.32
N VAL A 27 -7.20 20.69 -21.94
CA VAL A 27 -6.66 19.39 -22.36
C VAL A 27 -5.89 19.51 -23.67
N TYR A 28 -6.45 20.24 -24.65
CA TYR A 28 -5.98 20.18 -26.03
C TYR A 28 -5.09 21.36 -26.43
N HIS A 29 -5.31 22.55 -25.85
CA HIS A 29 -4.64 23.78 -26.28
C HIS A 29 -3.61 24.31 -25.26
N ARG A 30 -3.58 23.79 -24.03
CA ARG A 30 -2.70 24.34 -22.95
C ARG A 30 -1.22 24.45 -23.29
N ASN A 31 -0.72 23.57 -24.16
CA ASN A 31 0.69 23.44 -24.50
C ASN A 31 0.99 23.89 -25.95
N GLU A 32 0.07 24.58 -26.61
CA GLU A 32 0.33 25.13 -27.94
C GLU A 32 1.37 26.25 -27.88
N SER A 33 2.40 26.17 -28.72
CA SER A 33 3.53 27.12 -28.72
C SER A 33 3.12 28.56 -29.03
N ASN A 34 1.95 28.78 -29.65
CA ASN A 34 1.40 30.09 -29.99
C ASN A 34 0.03 30.33 -29.33
N PHE A 35 -0.18 29.81 -28.12
CA PHE A 35 -1.45 29.95 -27.41
C PHE A 35 -1.90 31.42 -27.31
N LYS A 36 -3.06 31.74 -27.87
CA LYS A 36 -3.69 33.07 -27.77
C LYS A 36 -5.18 32.88 -27.61
N ILE A 37 -5.75 33.35 -26.52
CA ILE A 37 -7.19 33.26 -26.26
C ILE A 37 -7.71 34.55 -25.64
N THR A 38 -8.82 35.05 -26.17
CA THR A 38 -9.53 36.19 -25.58
C THR A 38 -10.66 35.69 -24.71
N CYS A 39 -10.74 36.17 -23.47
CA CYS A 39 -11.85 35.84 -22.59
C CYS A 39 -13.12 36.60 -23.03
N ASN A 40 -14.09 35.88 -23.58
CA ASN A 40 -15.34 36.45 -24.09
C ASN A 40 -16.56 36.09 -23.22
N LEU A 41 -16.34 35.75 -21.94
CA LEU A 41 -17.40 35.31 -21.03
C LEU A 41 -18.33 36.43 -20.60
N HIS A 42 -17.80 37.64 -20.51
CA HIS A 42 -18.55 38.83 -20.15
C HIS A 42 -18.15 39.99 -21.06
N SER A 43 -19.09 40.90 -21.35
CA SER A 43 -18.85 42.06 -22.23
C SER A 43 -17.73 42.98 -21.72
N THR A 44 -17.43 42.92 -20.43
CA THR A 44 -16.39 43.70 -19.74
C THR A 44 -15.06 42.96 -19.57
N CYS A 45 -14.98 41.67 -19.91
CA CYS A 45 -13.76 40.89 -19.70
C CYS A 45 -12.75 41.11 -20.83
N GLY A 46 -13.00 40.57 -22.03
CA GLY A 46 -12.29 40.92 -23.27
C GLY A 46 -10.76 40.78 -23.29
N VAL A 47 -10.12 40.30 -22.22
CA VAL A 47 -8.66 40.28 -22.09
C VAL A 47 -8.07 39.15 -22.93
N LEU A 48 -7.03 39.47 -23.71
CA LEU A 48 -6.25 38.51 -24.48
C LEU A 48 -5.12 37.92 -23.63
N TYR A 49 -5.09 36.60 -23.51
CA TYR A 49 -4.04 35.84 -22.85
C TYR A 49 -3.15 35.14 -23.87
N LYS A 50 -1.84 35.34 -23.73
CA LYS A 50 -0.80 34.68 -24.56
C LYS A 50 -0.26 33.38 -23.93
N THR A 51 -0.73 33.03 -22.73
CA THR A 51 -0.38 31.78 -22.04
C THR A 51 -1.61 31.17 -21.39
N TYR A 52 -1.68 29.83 -21.39
CA TYR A 52 -2.79 29.12 -20.78
C TYR A 52 -2.83 29.32 -19.25
N ALA A 53 -1.67 29.36 -18.59
CA ALA A 53 -1.60 29.60 -17.14
C ALA A 53 -2.22 30.95 -16.74
N GLY A 54 -1.96 32.01 -17.51
CA GLY A 54 -2.57 33.32 -17.29
C GLY A 54 -4.08 33.30 -17.49
N TYR A 55 -4.53 32.64 -18.57
CA TYR A 55 -5.96 32.47 -18.84
C TYR A 55 -6.66 31.65 -17.74
N LYS A 56 -6.06 30.54 -17.30
CA LYS A 56 -6.59 29.70 -16.22
C LYS A 56 -6.74 30.49 -14.92
N SER A 57 -5.68 31.17 -14.49
CA SER A 57 -5.69 31.98 -13.26
C SER A 57 -6.79 33.05 -13.31
N HIS A 58 -6.96 33.70 -14.46
CA HIS A 58 -8.02 34.67 -14.66
C HIS A 58 -9.43 34.04 -14.53
N VAL A 59 -9.68 32.92 -15.22
CA VAL A 59 -11.00 32.26 -15.20
C VAL A 59 -11.39 31.82 -13.78
N TYR A 60 -10.46 31.21 -13.03
CA TYR A 60 -10.74 30.80 -11.64
C TYR A 60 -10.95 31.99 -10.69
N ARG A 61 -10.38 33.16 -10.98
CA ARG A 61 -10.55 34.36 -10.14
C ARG A 61 -11.81 35.16 -10.47
N GLN A 62 -12.17 35.24 -11.74
CA GLN A 62 -13.19 36.19 -12.23
C GLN A 62 -14.45 35.52 -12.76
N HIS A 63 -14.40 34.22 -13.09
CA HIS A 63 -15.48 33.49 -13.73
C HIS A 63 -15.74 32.12 -13.08
N LEU A 64 -15.54 32.04 -11.76
CA LEU A 64 -15.72 30.81 -11.00
C LEU A 64 -17.18 30.34 -11.03
N LEU A 65 -18.14 31.26 -10.99
CA LEU A 65 -19.56 30.94 -11.01
C LEU A 65 -19.98 30.31 -12.35
N GLU A 66 -19.41 30.75 -13.47
CA GLU A 66 -19.66 30.25 -14.81
C GLU A 66 -19.01 28.89 -15.07
N LEU A 67 -17.94 28.55 -14.33
CA LEU A 67 -17.38 27.20 -14.29
C LEU A 67 -18.31 26.21 -13.56
N HIS A 68 -19.10 26.68 -12.61
CA HIS A 68 -19.99 25.85 -11.77
C HIS A 68 -21.48 25.95 -12.15
N ALA A 69 -21.85 26.74 -13.16
CA ALA A 69 -23.23 27.01 -13.53
C ALA A 69 -24.01 25.83 -14.14
N THR A 70 -23.42 24.65 -14.30
CA THR A 70 -24.13 23.47 -14.82
C THR A 70 -24.33 22.43 -13.73
N GLU A 71 -25.43 22.55 -12.98
CA GLU A 71 -26.21 21.39 -12.49
C GLU A 71 -27.54 21.72 -11.77
N ASN A 72 -27.92 22.99 -11.57
CA ASN A 72 -29.14 23.34 -10.80
C ASN A 72 -30.26 24.03 -11.59
N ASN A 73 -30.65 23.54 -12.77
CA ASN A 73 -31.91 24.01 -13.40
C ASN A 73 -32.59 22.93 -14.26
N ARG A 74 -33.15 21.94 -13.58
CA ARG A 74 -34.36 21.22 -14.01
C ARG A 74 -35.25 21.07 -12.78
N ASN A 75 -35.98 22.12 -12.44
CA ASN A 75 -37.24 22.12 -11.67
C ASN A 75 -37.53 23.57 -11.24
N ASN A 76 -38.08 24.38 -12.14
CA ASN A 76 -39.23 25.24 -11.86
C ASN A 76 -39.66 26.03 -13.09
N LEU A 77 -40.98 26.19 -13.17
CA LEU A 77 -41.87 26.57 -14.26
C LEU A 77 -41.59 27.91 -14.98
N ASP A 78 -41.98 27.91 -16.26
CA ASP A 78 -42.76 28.94 -16.99
C ASP A 78 -42.99 30.29 -16.29
N THR A 79 -42.41 31.38 -16.83
CA THR A 79 -43.09 32.58 -17.40
C THR A 79 -42.10 33.69 -17.78
N ILE A 80 -42.39 34.42 -18.86
CA ILE A 80 -41.67 35.56 -19.46
C ILE A 80 -42.52 36.84 -19.18
N PRO A 81 -42.08 38.12 -19.33
CA PRO A 81 -40.88 38.87 -18.88
C PRO A 81 -41.27 40.23 -18.17
N ALA A 82 -40.29 41.04 -17.71
CA ALA A 82 -40.18 42.51 -18.01
C ALA A 82 -39.19 43.31 -17.10
N VAL A 83 -38.26 44.02 -17.76
CA VAL A 83 -37.86 45.46 -17.64
C VAL A 83 -37.55 46.13 -16.28
N GLY A 84 -36.39 46.82 -16.22
CA GLY A 84 -36.07 47.98 -15.35
C GLY A 84 -34.86 47.75 -14.43
N GLN A 85 -33.67 48.34 -14.64
CA GLN A 85 -33.20 49.73 -14.42
C GLN A 85 -32.36 49.89 -13.13
N GLN A 86 -31.30 50.73 -13.26
CA GLN A 86 -30.46 51.42 -12.25
C GLN A 86 -29.27 50.64 -11.65
N GLU A 87 -28.01 51.02 -11.97
CA GLU A 87 -27.19 52.14 -11.43
C GLU A 87 -26.71 51.81 -9.99
N GLU A 88 -25.46 51.95 -9.54
CA GLU A 88 -24.45 53.00 -9.81
C GLU A 88 -23.09 52.61 -9.16
N SER A 89 -21.99 52.98 -9.84
CA SER A 89 -20.70 53.57 -9.37
C SER A 89 -20.12 53.24 -7.97
N MET A 90 -18.82 52.91 -7.81
CA MET A 90 -17.63 53.79 -7.70
C MET A 90 -16.51 52.89 -7.10
N ASN A 91 -15.19 53.05 -7.24
CA ASN A 91 -14.30 54.05 -7.82
C ASN A 91 -12.95 53.36 -8.14
N LEU A 92 -12.35 53.77 -9.25
CA LEU A 92 -10.94 53.59 -9.60
C LEU A 92 -10.14 54.79 -9.09
N LEU A 93 -8.92 54.57 -8.59
CA LEU A 93 -7.76 55.46 -8.76
C LEU A 93 -6.53 54.52 -8.82
N ASP A 94 -5.90 54.29 -9.98
CA ASP A 94 -4.98 55.19 -10.71
C ASP A 94 -3.64 55.36 -9.94
N GLY A 95 -2.44 55.14 -10.48
CA GLY A 95 -1.97 54.75 -11.81
C GLY A 95 -0.44 54.81 -11.85
N SER A 96 0.17 54.24 -12.90
CA SER A 96 1.51 54.55 -13.50
C SER A 96 2.77 54.29 -12.63
N ASP A 97 3.95 53.89 -13.12
CA ASP A 97 4.45 53.47 -14.43
C ASP A 97 5.78 52.70 -14.20
N LEU A 98 6.08 51.76 -15.11
CA LEU A 98 7.40 51.25 -15.54
C LEU A 98 8.52 50.91 -14.52
N THR A 99 8.99 49.65 -14.54
CA THR A 99 10.34 49.27 -15.06
C THR A 99 10.59 47.76 -14.96
N ILE A 100 11.27 47.23 -15.97
CA ILE A 100 11.73 45.84 -16.07
C ILE A 100 13.04 45.72 -15.28
N GLY A 101 13.12 44.74 -14.38
CA GLY A 101 14.35 44.34 -13.71
C GLY A 101 14.28 42.86 -13.31
N ASP A 102 15.05 42.04 -14.01
CA ASP A 102 15.36 40.65 -13.65
C ASP A 102 16.02 40.61 -12.27
N SER A 103 15.40 39.92 -11.31
CA SER A 103 16.13 39.27 -10.21
C SER A 103 15.28 38.18 -9.55
N ASN A 104 16.02 37.13 -9.21
CA ASN A 104 15.70 35.83 -8.63
C ASN A 104 14.63 35.74 -7.53
N ASP A 105 14.07 34.52 -7.45
CA ASP A 105 13.23 33.87 -6.43
C ASP A 105 11.71 34.18 -6.39
N PRO A 106 10.85 33.20 -6.71
CA PRO A 106 9.49 33.16 -6.18
C PRO A 106 9.45 32.36 -4.89
N LEU A 107 9.18 33.13 -3.83
CA LEU A 107 8.70 32.75 -2.51
C LEU A 107 7.68 31.60 -2.54
N ASP A 108 7.92 30.69 -1.60
CA ASP A 108 7.09 29.58 -1.18
C ASP A 108 5.73 30.06 -0.66
N PHE A 109 4.67 29.55 -1.25
CA PHE A 109 3.31 29.60 -0.68
C PHE A 109 2.69 28.22 -0.86
N THR A 110 2.93 27.37 0.14
CA THR A 110 2.11 26.19 0.39
C THR A 110 0.70 26.64 0.74
N ASN A 111 -0.29 26.07 0.05
CA ASN A 111 -1.67 26.15 0.49
C ASN A 111 -2.24 24.73 0.49
N ASP A 112 -1.90 24.04 1.58
CA ASP A 112 -2.47 22.76 2.00
C ASP A 112 -3.96 22.96 2.32
N ASN A 113 -4.84 22.90 1.31
CA ASN A 113 -6.27 22.68 1.52
C ASN A 113 -7.09 22.44 0.23
N LEU A 114 -6.47 22.05 -0.88
CA LEU A 114 -7.20 21.82 -2.15
C LEU A 114 -7.15 20.38 -2.69
N GLU A 115 -6.65 19.41 -1.92
CA GLU A 115 -6.70 17.97 -2.26
C GLU A 115 -7.90 17.22 -1.64
N SER A 116 -8.68 17.86 -0.77
CA SER A 116 -9.74 17.19 -0.01
C SER A 116 -11.15 17.23 -0.63
N ILE A 117 -11.33 17.72 -1.87
CA ILE A 117 -12.69 17.91 -2.45
C ILE A 117 -12.87 17.28 -3.85
N LEU A 118 -11.95 16.46 -4.36
CA LEU A 118 -12.11 15.81 -5.68
C LEU A 118 -12.11 14.28 -5.69
N LEU A 119 -12.52 13.64 -4.59
CA LEU A 119 -12.83 12.21 -4.58
C LEU A 119 -14.23 11.97 -4.01
N GLN A 120 -15.24 12.36 -4.78
CA GLN A 120 -16.57 11.76 -4.67
C GLN A 120 -17.11 11.59 -6.08
N ASP A 121 -16.89 10.42 -6.66
CA ASP A 121 -17.83 9.84 -7.61
C ASP A 121 -18.06 8.38 -7.22
N ASN A 122 -19.32 8.14 -6.85
CA ASN A 122 -19.89 6.87 -6.41
C ASN A 122 -19.84 5.84 -7.53
N TYR A 123 -18.94 4.88 -7.45
CA TYR A 123 -19.13 3.52 -7.97
C TYR A 123 -18.27 2.59 -7.11
N GLU A 124 -18.93 1.87 -6.20
CA GLU A 124 -18.55 0.61 -5.54
C GLU A 124 -19.10 0.57 -4.10
N THR A 125 -20.42 0.59 -3.99
CA THR A 125 -21.12 0.25 -2.75
C THR A 125 -22.05 -0.92 -3.02
N GLU A 126 -21.51 -2.04 -3.50
CA GLU A 126 -22.32 -3.26 -3.69
C GLU A 126 -21.45 -4.53 -3.80
N TYR A 127 -20.41 -4.71 -2.96
CA TYR A 127 -19.81 -6.05 -2.77
C TYR A 127 -18.94 -6.26 -1.50
N TYR A 128 -18.95 -5.34 -0.52
CA TYR A 128 -18.08 -5.44 0.66
C TYR A 128 -18.77 -5.96 1.95
N ASP A 129 -19.94 -6.58 1.83
CA ASP A 129 -20.75 -7.02 2.98
C ASP A 129 -20.54 -8.48 3.40
N SER A 130 -19.39 -9.12 3.10
CA SER A 130 -19.19 -10.54 3.44
C SER A 130 -17.92 -10.92 4.20
N VAL A 131 -17.14 -9.98 4.76
CA VAL A 131 -15.97 -10.33 5.60
C VAL A 131 -15.98 -9.68 7.00
N SER A 132 -17.03 -8.95 7.35
CA SER A 132 -17.18 -8.31 8.67
C SER A 132 -17.86 -9.19 9.74
N SER A 133 -18.01 -10.49 9.51
CA SER A 133 -18.48 -11.44 10.53
C SER A 133 -17.31 -12.23 11.11
N PHE A 134 -16.54 -11.58 11.99
CA PHE A 134 -15.75 -12.29 13.00
C PHE A 134 -16.70 -12.81 14.08
N SER A 135 -17.60 -13.72 13.71
CA SER A 135 -18.29 -14.57 14.68
C SER A 135 -17.42 -15.79 14.91
N SER A 136 -16.94 -15.93 16.14
CA SER A 136 -16.41 -17.18 16.63
C SER A 136 -17.49 -18.26 16.50
N THR A 137 -17.48 -19.06 15.44
CA THR A 137 -18.20 -20.33 15.40
C THR A 137 -17.42 -21.36 16.21
N THR A 138 -17.50 -21.19 17.53
CA THR A 138 -17.52 -22.31 18.46
C THR A 138 -18.90 -22.27 19.07
N SER A 139 -19.68 -23.32 18.87
CA SER A 139 -20.94 -23.58 19.54
C SER A 139 -20.71 -23.68 21.05
N ASP A 140 -20.67 -22.52 21.71
CA ASP A 140 -20.80 -22.32 23.14
C ASP A 140 -21.20 -20.84 23.30
N GLU A 141 -22.45 -20.59 23.68
CA GLU A 141 -22.97 -19.26 24.01
C GLU A 141 -22.17 -18.66 25.18
N LYS A 142 -21.05 -17.99 24.89
CA LYS A 142 -20.38 -17.16 25.90
C LYS A 142 -21.23 -15.90 26.13
N PRO A 143 -21.55 -15.57 27.40
CA PRO A 143 -22.33 -14.39 27.69
C PRO A 143 -21.56 -13.15 27.26
N LEU A 144 -22.08 -12.47 26.24
CA LEU A 144 -21.60 -11.18 25.76
C LEU A 144 -21.84 -10.12 26.86
N GLY A 145 -20.79 -9.41 27.30
CA GLY A 145 -20.94 -8.28 28.23
C GLY A 145 -20.00 -8.26 29.44
N SER A 146 -18.82 -8.88 29.37
CA SER A 146 -17.82 -8.78 30.43
C SER A 146 -16.95 -7.51 30.29
N MET A 147 -16.33 -7.06 31.39
CA MET A 147 -15.33 -5.98 31.36
C MET A 147 -14.11 -6.34 30.47
N MET A 148 -13.85 -7.64 30.26
CA MET A 148 -12.83 -8.07 29.32
C MET A 148 -13.22 -7.80 27.86
N ASP A 149 -14.51 -7.93 27.52
CA ASP A 149 -15.01 -7.66 26.17
C ASP A 149 -14.96 -6.17 25.84
N ILE A 150 -15.24 -5.30 26.83
CA ILE A 150 -15.10 -3.86 26.70
C ILE A 150 -13.64 -3.48 26.44
N ARG A 151 -12.70 -4.00 27.26
CA ARG A 151 -11.27 -3.77 27.03
C ARG A 151 -10.82 -4.26 25.67
N ARG A 152 -11.19 -5.49 25.28
CA ARG A 152 -10.85 -6.06 23.97
C ARG A 152 -11.39 -5.20 22.83
N SER A 153 -12.65 -4.78 22.90
CA SER A 153 -13.30 -3.96 21.89
C SER A 153 -12.64 -2.59 21.77
N TYR A 154 -12.27 -1.99 22.91
CA TYR A 154 -11.60 -0.70 22.92
C TYR A 154 -10.18 -0.78 22.35
N VAL A 155 -9.43 -1.85 22.66
CA VAL A 155 -8.12 -2.09 22.05
C VAL A 155 -8.25 -2.24 20.53
N LEU A 156 -9.25 -2.99 20.04
CA LEU A 156 -9.52 -3.10 18.62
C LEU A 156 -9.89 -1.75 17.99
N PHE A 157 -10.69 -0.94 18.67
CA PHE A 157 -11.04 0.41 18.22
C PHE A 157 -9.80 1.27 18.03
N ILE A 158 -8.90 1.31 19.02
CA ILE A 158 -7.65 2.06 18.91
C ILE A 158 -6.72 1.48 17.83
N LEU A 159 -6.62 0.15 17.72
CA LEU A 159 -5.86 -0.50 16.65
C LEU A 159 -6.36 -0.08 15.26
N LYS A 160 -7.67 -0.10 15.02
CA LYS A 160 -8.24 0.36 13.75
C LYS A 160 -7.94 1.84 13.50
N LEU A 161 -8.10 2.70 14.49
CA LEU A 161 -7.73 4.12 14.34
C LEU A 161 -6.27 4.31 13.90
N ARG A 162 -5.35 3.50 14.42
CA ARG A 162 -3.92 3.58 14.10
C ARG A 162 -3.59 2.98 12.74
N GLU A 163 -4.09 1.77 12.46
CA GLU A 163 -3.62 0.97 11.31
C GLU A 163 -4.54 1.11 10.09
N GLU A 164 -5.85 1.27 10.29
CA GLU A 164 -6.83 1.42 9.19
C GLU A 164 -7.00 2.91 8.81
N PHE A 165 -7.03 3.79 9.80
CA PHE A 165 -7.20 5.24 9.59
C PHE A 165 -5.89 6.04 9.67
N LEU A 166 -4.76 5.36 9.87
CA LEU A 166 -3.41 5.97 9.92
C LEU A 166 -3.29 7.14 10.90
N LEU A 167 -4.08 7.13 11.99
CA LEU A 167 -4.09 8.23 12.95
C LEU A 167 -2.84 8.16 13.85
N PRO A 168 -2.09 9.27 13.95
CA PRO A 168 -0.95 9.35 14.85
C PRO A 168 -1.34 9.06 16.30
N LYS A 169 -0.40 8.49 17.05
CA LYS A 169 -0.59 8.14 18.46
C LYS A 169 -1.19 9.28 19.29
N ASN A 170 -0.65 10.50 19.18
CA ASN A 170 -1.16 11.67 19.91
C ASN A 170 -2.63 11.95 19.59
N VAL A 171 -3.07 11.76 18.34
CA VAL A 171 -4.46 11.91 17.93
C VAL A 171 -5.33 10.84 18.58
N THR A 172 -4.90 9.57 18.55
CA THR A 172 -5.64 8.48 19.20
C THR A 172 -5.75 8.67 20.72
N SER A 173 -4.71 9.18 21.38
CA SER A 173 -4.77 9.57 22.79
C SER A 173 -5.77 10.70 23.05
N ILE A 174 -5.85 11.71 22.18
CA ILE A 174 -6.85 12.80 22.29
C ILE A 174 -8.27 12.24 22.13
N ILE A 175 -8.51 11.38 21.14
CA ILE A 175 -9.80 10.71 20.94
C ILE A 175 -10.21 9.93 22.19
N SER A 176 -9.25 9.24 22.80
CA SER A 176 -9.46 8.49 24.05
C SER A 176 -9.90 9.40 25.19
N SER A 177 -9.25 10.55 25.36
CA SER A 177 -9.63 11.56 26.35
C SER A 177 -11.04 12.14 26.11
N TYR A 178 -11.43 12.34 24.85
CA TYR A 178 -12.80 12.77 24.52
C TYR A 178 -13.85 11.71 24.87
N ILE A 179 -13.56 10.43 24.65
CA ILE A 179 -14.44 9.34 25.05
C ILE A 179 -14.58 9.29 26.58
N ILE A 180 -13.46 9.41 27.31
CA ILE A 180 -13.47 9.49 28.78
C ILE A 180 -14.32 10.67 29.27
N THR A 181 -14.17 11.85 28.66
CA THR A 181 -14.92 13.05 29.01
C THR A 181 -16.41 12.89 28.72
N LEU A 182 -16.77 12.23 27.62
CA LEU A 182 -18.16 11.92 27.29
C LEU A 182 -18.79 11.00 28.34
N ILE A 183 -18.07 9.97 28.78
CA ILE A 183 -18.53 9.05 29.83
C ILE A 183 -18.76 9.82 31.14
N GLN A 184 -17.84 10.71 31.53
CA GLN A 184 -18.00 11.57 32.71
C GLN A 184 -19.24 12.49 32.61
N ASN A 185 -19.50 13.07 31.44
CA ASN A 185 -20.69 13.89 31.23
C ASN A 185 -21.99 13.07 31.34
N ILE A 186 -21.98 11.82 30.86
CA ILE A 186 -23.11 10.90 30.99
C ILE A 186 -23.33 10.56 32.47
N GLU A 187 -22.26 10.27 33.21
CA GLU A 187 -22.29 10.03 34.65
C GLU A 187 -22.93 11.20 35.40
N MET A 188 -22.44 12.43 35.17
CA MET A 188 -23.00 13.65 35.78
C MET A 188 -24.47 13.89 35.41
N PHE A 189 -24.86 13.56 34.16
CA PHE A 189 -26.26 13.68 33.74
C PHE A 189 -27.16 12.68 34.47
N LEU A 190 -26.71 11.44 34.64
CA LEU A 190 -27.42 10.41 35.39
C LEU A 190 -27.54 10.77 36.86
N GLU A 191 -26.52 11.38 37.46
CA GLU A 191 -26.59 11.91 38.82
C GLU A 191 -27.69 12.95 38.97
N LYS A 192 -27.70 13.95 38.08
CA LYS A 192 -28.69 15.02 38.12
C LYS A 192 -30.12 14.48 37.98
N LYS A 193 -30.33 13.49 37.11
CA LYS A 193 -31.64 12.87 36.89
C LYS A 193 -32.04 11.86 37.96
N GLY A 194 -31.09 11.17 38.58
CA GLY A 194 -31.33 10.25 39.69
C GLY A 194 -31.75 10.98 40.97
N ILE A 195 -31.20 12.17 41.21
CA ILE A 195 -31.60 13.06 42.32
C ILE A 195 -33.03 13.57 42.13
N ASP A 196 -33.43 13.93 40.90
CA ASP A 196 -34.80 14.39 40.57
C ASP A 196 -35.89 13.30 40.80
N TYR A 197 -35.51 12.02 40.93
CA TYR A 197 -36.43 10.87 41.03
C TYR A 197 -36.52 10.24 42.43
N SER A 198 -35.82 10.79 43.43
CA SER A 198 -35.98 10.33 44.82
C SER A 198 -37.44 10.58 45.22
N PRO A 199 -38.26 9.53 45.47
CA PRO A 199 -39.63 9.76 45.89
C PRO A 199 -39.57 10.42 47.25
N GLU A 200 -39.97 11.70 47.31
CA GLU A 200 -40.43 12.27 48.57
C GLU A 200 -41.48 11.31 49.11
N SER A 201 -41.23 10.88 50.35
CA SER A 201 -42.11 10.05 51.13
C SER A 201 -43.52 10.58 51.08
N ASP A 202 -44.44 9.87 50.42
CA ASP A 202 -45.85 9.97 50.76
C ASP A 202 -46.56 8.63 50.65
N TYR A 203 -47.29 8.36 51.74
CA TYR A 203 -48.12 7.20 52.03
C TYR A 203 -49.13 6.90 50.90
N SER A 204 -49.30 5.62 50.55
CA SER A 204 -50.54 4.87 50.84
C SER A 204 -50.60 3.52 50.12
N ALA A 205 -51.29 2.60 50.78
CA ALA A 205 -51.34 1.18 50.49
C ALA A 205 -52.23 0.82 49.28
N SER A 206 -52.06 -0.46 48.89
CA SER A 206 -52.97 -1.32 48.11
C SER A 206 -52.85 -1.27 46.59
N SER A 207 -52.31 -2.33 46.02
CA SER A 207 -53.12 -3.32 45.29
C SER A 207 -52.24 -4.44 44.76
N SER A 208 -52.76 -5.66 44.90
CA SER A 208 -52.21 -6.90 44.41
C SER A 208 -52.13 -6.93 42.88
N SER A 209 -50.92 -6.95 42.34
CA SER A 209 -50.65 -7.30 40.94
C SER A 209 -49.27 -7.97 40.83
N ARG A 210 -49.18 -8.93 39.91
CA ARG A 210 -48.06 -9.87 39.72
C ARG A 210 -46.70 -9.16 39.82
N LYS A 211 -45.85 -9.61 40.76
CA LYS A 211 -44.44 -9.21 40.86
C LYS A 211 -43.68 -9.72 39.64
N GLU A 212 -43.72 -8.99 38.54
CA GLU A 212 -42.56 -8.95 37.64
C GLU A 212 -41.41 -8.38 38.48
N LYS A 213 -40.39 -9.19 38.75
CA LYS A 213 -39.14 -8.71 39.34
C LYS A 213 -38.47 -7.79 38.33
N LYS A 214 -38.88 -6.52 38.29
CA LYS A 214 -38.14 -5.47 37.61
C LYS A 214 -36.80 -5.37 38.34
N LYS A 215 -35.70 -5.77 37.69
CA LYS A 215 -34.35 -5.50 38.19
C LYS A 215 -34.20 -3.98 38.18
N VAL A 216 -34.26 -3.37 39.36
CA VAL A 216 -33.91 -1.96 39.55
C VAL A 216 -32.41 -1.94 39.78
N ILE A 217 -31.67 -1.26 38.91
CA ILE A 217 -30.23 -1.02 39.10
C ILE A 217 -30.13 0.22 39.99
N GLU A 218 -29.43 0.10 41.12
CA GLU A 218 -29.17 1.24 42.00
C GLU A 218 -28.23 2.24 41.30
N LEU A 219 -28.45 3.54 41.52
CA LEU A 219 -27.64 4.59 40.87
C LEU A 219 -26.14 4.40 41.16
N ASP A 220 -25.79 4.00 42.38
CA ASP A 220 -24.39 3.73 42.78
C ASP A 220 -23.78 2.55 42.03
N GLN A 221 -24.59 1.52 41.71
CA GLN A 221 -24.13 0.39 40.89
C GLN A 221 -23.85 0.84 39.46
N LEU A 222 -24.68 1.74 38.91
CA LEU A 222 -24.46 2.29 37.58
C LEU A 222 -23.20 3.17 37.52
N LYS A 223 -22.95 3.98 38.56
CA LYS A 223 -21.72 4.76 38.67
C LYS A 223 -20.48 3.88 38.69
N GLN A 224 -20.48 2.85 39.53
CA GLN A 224 -19.36 1.91 39.60
C GLN A 224 -19.09 1.26 38.24
N ILE A 225 -20.13 0.92 37.47
CA ILE A 225 -19.97 0.38 36.12
C ILE A 225 -19.31 1.42 35.18
N LEU A 226 -19.73 2.67 35.23
CA LEU A 226 -19.15 3.75 34.39
C LEU A 226 -17.70 4.05 34.78
N ASP A 227 -17.40 4.06 36.08
CA ASP A 227 -16.03 4.16 36.62
C ASP A 227 -15.16 3.01 36.11
N ASP A 228 -15.63 1.77 36.22
CA ASP A 228 -14.89 0.60 35.75
C ASP A 228 -14.63 0.65 34.24
N ILE A 229 -15.58 1.15 33.44
CA ILE A 229 -15.43 1.34 31.99
C ILE A 229 -14.39 2.43 31.70
N ARG A 230 -14.44 3.54 32.41
CA ARG A 230 -13.49 4.65 32.27
C ARG A 230 -12.07 4.16 32.59
N ASP A 231 -11.90 3.46 33.70
CA ASP A 231 -10.62 2.90 34.13
C ASP A 231 -10.12 1.85 33.13
N ALA A 232 -11.02 1.05 32.55
CA ALA A 232 -10.70 0.12 31.48
C ALA A 232 -10.17 0.84 30.23
N ILE A 233 -10.82 1.90 29.79
CA ILE A 233 -10.39 2.72 28.65
C ILE A 233 -9.04 3.39 28.94
N GLU A 234 -8.92 4.07 30.08
CA GLU A 234 -7.72 4.80 30.47
C GLU A 234 -6.52 3.85 30.60
N SER A 235 -6.74 2.65 31.13
CA SER A 235 -5.68 1.64 31.25
C SER A 235 -5.08 1.23 29.90
N VAL A 236 -5.88 1.21 28.83
CA VAL A 236 -5.44 0.83 27.49
C VAL A 236 -4.57 1.91 26.86
N THR A 237 -4.95 3.18 27.01
CA THR A 237 -4.30 4.31 26.32
C THR A 237 -3.31 5.09 27.20
N LYS A 238 -3.03 4.59 28.40
CA LYS A 238 -2.11 5.22 29.36
C LYS A 238 -0.72 5.50 28.77
N ASN A 239 -0.16 4.54 28.04
CA ASN A 239 1.10 4.67 27.31
C ASN A 239 1.26 3.54 26.28
N GLU A 240 2.31 3.61 25.45
CA GLU A 240 2.54 2.61 24.39
C GLU A 240 2.68 1.20 24.93
N TYR A 241 3.42 1.07 26.04
CA TYR A 241 3.71 -0.20 26.64
C TYR A 241 2.44 -0.93 27.09
N GLN A 242 1.50 -0.21 27.72
CA GLN A 242 0.21 -0.79 28.11
C GLN A 242 -0.62 -1.17 26.89
N PHE A 243 -0.67 -0.30 25.88
CA PHE A 243 -1.38 -0.59 24.64
C PHE A 243 -0.86 -1.86 23.95
N ILE A 244 0.46 -1.99 23.77
CA ILE A 244 1.08 -3.18 23.19
C ILE A 244 0.79 -4.42 24.03
N LYS A 245 0.93 -4.33 25.36
CA LYS A 245 0.61 -5.46 26.27
C LYS A 245 -0.85 -5.90 26.15
N HIS A 246 -1.77 -4.97 25.91
CA HIS A 246 -3.16 -5.31 25.62
C HIS A 246 -3.34 -5.96 24.23
N CYS A 247 -2.58 -5.53 23.23
CA CYS A 247 -2.56 -6.18 21.92
C CYS A 247 -2.02 -7.62 22.01
N GLU A 248 -0.94 -7.86 22.75
CA GLU A 248 -0.40 -9.19 23.03
C GLU A 248 -1.46 -10.07 23.71
N LYS A 249 -2.15 -9.51 24.71
CA LYS A 249 -3.17 -10.23 25.48
C LYS A 249 -4.40 -10.62 24.66
N TYR A 250 -4.89 -9.73 23.79
CA TYR A 250 -6.20 -9.90 23.14
C TYR A 250 -6.13 -10.31 21.67
N PHE A 251 -5.03 -10.02 20.99
CA PHE A 251 -4.89 -10.19 19.54
C PHE A 251 -3.62 -10.95 19.13
N ALA A 252 -2.95 -11.63 20.09
CA ALA A 252 -1.74 -12.42 19.84
C ALA A 252 -0.66 -11.63 19.07
N TYR A 253 -0.56 -10.33 19.36
CA TYR A 253 0.45 -9.47 18.76
C TYR A 253 1.85 -10.00 19.05
N SER A 254 2.70 -9.99 18.03
CA SER A 254 4.11 -10.38 18.15
C SER A 254 4.99 -9.14 18.02
N SER A 255 5.58 -8.73 19.14
CA SER A 255 6.56 -7.64 19.18
C SER A 255 7.83 -8.02 18.40
N PRO A 256 8.45 -7.09 17.65
CA PRO A 256 9.73 -7.31 17.01
C PRO A 256 10.85 -7.56 18.03
N GLU A 257 11.76 -8.47 17.69
CA GLU A 257 12.97 -8.81 18.41
C GLU A 257 14.16 -8.04 17.80
N GLU A 258 14.99 -7.43 18.65
CA GLU A 258 16.13 -6.64 18.22
C GLU A 258 17.31 -7.55 17.82
N ILE A 259 17.87 -7.29 16.63
CA ILE A 259 19.08 -7.95 16.14
C ILE A 259 20.25 -6.97 16.29
N VAL A 260 21.17 -7.28 17.19
CA VAL A 260 22.42 -6.51 17.32
C VAL A 260 23.36 -6.93 16.18
N VAL A 261 23.42 -6.11 15.13
CA VAL A 261 24.19 -6.40 13.92
C VAL A 261 25.67 -6.09 14.13
N SER A 262 25.97 -4.95 14.76
CA SER A 262 27.33 -4.63 15.19
C SER A 262 27.35 -3.76 16.46
N SER A 263 28.38 -3.97 17.29
CA SER A 263 28.61 -3.26 18.55
C SER A 263 30.00 -2.63 18.62
N LEU A 264 30.67 -2.48 17.47
CA LEU A 264 32.09 -2.10 17.37
C LEU A 264 32.32 -0.59 17.21
N GLY A 265 31.27 0.24 17.26
CA GLY A 265 31.35 1.71 17.18
C GLY A 265 30.75 2.42 18.40
N GLU A 266 30.76 3.76 18.41
CA GLU A 266 30.12 4.59 19.46
C GLU A 266 28.59 4.43 19.51
N VAL A 267 27.99 3.96 18.41
CA VAL A 267 26.56 3.67 18.29
C VAL A 267 26.40 2.23 17.80
N SER A 268 25.56 1.46 18.49
CA SER A 268 25.20 0.11 18.07
C SER A 268 24.30 0.15 16.82
N GLU A 269 24.59 -0.73 15.87
CA GLU A 269 23.82 -0.90 14.64
C GLU A 269 22.85 -2.06 14.80
N HIS A 270 21.58 -1.81 14.49
CA HIS A 270 20.49 -2.74 14.78
C HIS A 270 19.67 -3.10 13.55
N GLY A 271 19.13 -4.31 13.57
CA GLY A 271 17.99 -4.73 12.76
C GLY A 271 16.86 -5.19 13.66
N TYR A 272 15.70 -5.48 13.08
CA TYR A 272 14.54 -5.98 13.80
C TYR A 272 14.00 -7.20 13.08
N PHE A 273 13.55 -8.19 13.83
CA PHE A 273 13.00 -9.45 13.36
C PHE A 273 11.66 -9.74 14.01
N ILE A 274 10.69 -10.23 13.25
CA ILE A 274 9.37 -10.65 13.72
C ILE A 274 9.33 -12.17 13.59
N PRO A 275 9.20 -12.91 14.71
CA PRO A 275 9.19 -14.37 14.68
C PRO A 275 8.07 -14.94 13.80
N ILE A 276 8.47 -15.70 12.77
CA ILE A 276 7.56 -16.21 11.74
C ILE A 276 6.59 -17.22 12.35
N GLU A 277 7.05 -18.02 13.32
CA GLU A 277 6.24 -19.00 14.03
C GLU A 277 5.07 -18.37 14.78
N LYS A 278 5.25 -17.19 15.39
CA LYS A 278 4.19 -16.48 16.10
C LYS A 278 3.13 -15.97 15.12
N THR A 279 3.56 -15.44 13.97
CA THR A 279 2.67 -15.01 12.90
C THR A 279 1.88 -16.19 12.32
N LEU A 280 2.55 -17.31 12.03
CA LEU A 280 1.90 -18.53 11.53
C LEU A 280 0.92 -19.12 12.54
N LEU A 281 1.28 -19.15 13.83
CA LEU A 281 0.39 -19.59 14.91
C LEU A 281 -0.91 -18.77 14.92
N SER A 282 -0.80 -17.44 14.82
CA SER A 282 -1.96 -16.55 14.79
C SER A 282 -2.80 -16.75 13.52
N MET A 283 -2.14 -16.76 12.35
CA MET A 283 -2.79 -16.88 11.04
C MET A 283 -3.52 -18.22 10.87
N LEU A 284 -2.85 -19.33 11.16
CA LEU A 284 -3.40 -20.68 10.97
C LEU A 284 -4.28 -21.14 12.14
N SER A 285 -4.38 -20.36 13.21
CA SER A 285 -5.41 -20.59 14.24
C SER A 285 -6.82 -20.37 13.70
N TYR A 286 -6.97 -19.58 12.63
CA TYR A 286 -8.25 -19.33 11.97
C TYR A 286 -8.64 -20.47 11.02
N GLN A 287 -9.48 -21.39 11.53
CA GLN A 287 -9.88 -22.61 10.82
C GLN A 287 -10.43 -22.40 9.40
N PRO A 288 -11.27 -21.38 9.11
CA PRO A 288 -11.76 -21.18 7.74
C PRO A 288 -10.65 -20.91 6.72
N LEU A 289 -9.56 -20.25 7.12
CA LEU A 289 -8.39 -20.07 6.24
C LEU A 289 -7.67 -21.39 5.99
N VAL A 290 -7.48 -22.20 7.04
CA VAL A 290 -6.83 -23.52 6.90
C VAL A 290 -7.61 -24.41 5.94
N VAL A 291 -8.94 -24.44 6.04
CA VAL A 291 -9.80 -25.19 5.10
C VAL A 291 -9.58 -24.71 3.67
N GLN A 292 -9.59 -23.39 3.42
CA GLN A 292 -9.37 -22.83 2.09
C GLN A 292 -7.97 -23.16 1.53
N ILE A 293 -6.94 -23.16 2.37
CA ILE A 293 -5.59 -23.58 1.99
C ILE A 293 -5.59 -25.04 1.52
N LEU A 294 -6.18 -25.95 2.31
CA LEU A 294 -6.21 -27.38 2.01
C LEU A 294 -7.02 -27.68 0.74
N GLU A 295 -8.18 -27.03 0.58
CA GLU A 295 -9.01 -27.14 -0.63
C GLU A 295 -8.24 -26.65 -1.86
N ASN A 296 -7.54 -25.52 -1.76
CA ASN A 296 -6.73 -24.98 -2.84
C ASN A 296 -5.59 -25.93 -3.25
N ILE A 297 -4.86 -26.50 -2.28
CA ILE A 297 -3.82 -27.50 -2.54
C ILE A 297 -4.42 -28.71 -3.27
N GLN A 298 -5.54 -29.25 -2.77
CA GLN A 298 -6.18 -30.42 -3.38
C GLN A 298 -6.68 -30.14 -4.79
N GLN A 299 -7.27 -28.97 -5.02
CA GLN A 299 -7.72 -28.53 -6.34
C GLN A 299 -6.54 -28.46 -7.31
N GLN A 300 -5.46 -27.77 -6.94
CA GLN A 300 -4.26 -27.64 -7.76
C GLN A 300 -3.66 -29.01 -8.10
N GLN A 301 -3.46 -29.88 -7.10
CA GLN A 301 -2.95 -31.24 -7.31
C GLN A 301 -3.83 -32.08 -8.25
N THR A 302 -5.15 -31.89 -8.20
CA THR A 302 -6.07 -32.60 -9.09
C THR A 302 -5.90 -32.13 -10.53
N ILE A 303 -5.77 -30.82 -10.74
CA ILE A 303 -5.58 -30.25 -12.07
C ILE A 303 -4.24 -30.68 -12.66
N THR A 304 -3.13 -30.58 -11.91
CA THR A 304 -1.79 -31.01 -12.38
C THR A 304 -1.77 -32.49 -12.77
N LYS A 305 -2.55 -33.36 -12.10
CA LYS A 305 -2.67 -34.78 -12.47
C LYS A 305 -3.43 -35.00 -13.78
N HIS A 306 -4.28 -34.07 -14.18
CA HIS A 306 -5.08 -34.13 -15.40
C HIS A 306 -4.40 -33.46 -16.60
N ASP A 307 -3.62 -32.40 -16.35
CA ASP A 307 -2.90 -31.62 -17.36
C ASP A 307 -1.54 -31.23 -16.77
N ASP A 308 -0.48 -31.90 -17.24
CA ASP A 308 0.91 -31.65 -16.86
C ASP A 308 1.65 -30.76 -17.87
N ASP A 309 0.97 -30.29 -18.92
CA ASP A 309 1.53 -29.33 -19.90
C ASP A 309 1.55 -27.89 -19.34
N LEU A 310 0.76 -27.62 -18.30
CA LEU A 310 0.64 -26.31 -17.65
C LEU A 310 1.07 -26.37 -16.17
N MET A 311 1.70 -25.28 -15.71
CA MET A 311 1.97 -25.08 -14.28
C MET A 311 0.76 -24.39 -13.64
N PHE A 312 0.05 -25.09 -12.76
CA PHE A 312 -1.12 -24.59 -12.02
C PHE A 312 -0.78 -24.18 -10.59
N SER A 313 0.34 -24.67 -10.07
CA SER A 313 0.84 -24.36 -8.75
C SER A 313 2.34 -24.13 -8.80
N ILE A 314 2.83 -23.31 -7.88
CA ILE A 314 4.27 -23.27 -7.57
C ILE A 314 4.79 -24.66 -7.17
N ARG A 315 3.89 -25.54 -6.68
CA ARG A 315 4.19 -26.94 -6.38
C ARG A 315 4.63 -27.73 -7.60
N ASP A 316 4.22 -27.35 -8.81
CA ASP A 316 4.58 -28.01 -10.05
C ASP A 316 6.01 -27.65 -10.51
N GLY A 317 6.56 -26.55 -9.99
CA GLY A 317 7.91 -26.09 -10.30
C GLY A 317 9.00 -26.83 -9.53
N TYR A 318 10.16 -27.01 -10.18
CA TYR A 318 11.40 -27.39 -9.53
C TYR A 318 12.04 -26.16 -8.87
N HIS A 319 11.53 -25.77 -7.70
CA HIS A 319 12.06 -24.67 -6.91
C HIS A 319 12.46 -25.15 -5.52
N GLY A 320 13.75 -25.06 -5.21
CA GLY A 320 14.32 -25.48 -3.93
C GLY A 320 14.29 -27.00 -3.69
N SER A 321 15.06 -27.45 -2.69
CA SER A 321 14.98 -28.82 -2.19
C SER A 321 13.91 -28.88 -1.11
N ARG A 322 12.67 -29.23 -1.48
CA ARG A 322 11.59 -29.42 -0.50
C ARG A 322 11.91 -30.62 0.39
N LEU A 323 11.72 -30.47 1.70
CA LEU A 323 11.91 -31.57 2.64
C LEU A 323 10.74 -32.55 2.62
N ASP A 324 9.52 -32.05 2.39
CA ASP A 324 8.29 -32.83 2.44
C ASP A 324 7.26 -32.30 1.43
N HIS A 325 6.64 -33.20 0.67
CA HIS A 325 5.62 -32.86 -0.33
C HIS A 325 4.32 -32.31 0.29
N ASP A 326 4.03 -32.69 1.54
CA ASP A 326 2.81 -32.29 2.25
C ASP A 326 3.00 -31.04 3.14
N SER A 327 4.18 -30.43 3.10
CA SER A 327 4.47 -29.21 3.86
C SER A 327 3.91 -27.96 3.18
N LEU A 328 3.49 -26.97 3.99
CA LEU A 328 3.10 -25.65 3.52
C LEU A 328 4.33 -24.84 3.06
N LEU A 329 4.20 -24.14 1.95
CA LEU A 329 5.31 -23.45 1.30
C LEU A 329 5.45 -22.00 1.77
N LEU A 330 6.66 -21.66 2.23
CA LEU A 330 7.05 -20.31 2.66
C LEU A 330 7.93 -19.66 1.60
N GLN A 331 7.46 -18.55 1.04
CA GLN A 331 8.23 -17.68 0.17
C GLN A 331 8.73 -16.48 0.95
N LEU A 332 10.00 -16.11 0.75
CA LEU A 332 10.52 -14.82 1.19
C LEU A 332 10.47 -13.82 0.04
N TYR A 333 10.17 -12.56 0.36
CA TYR A 333 10.29 -11.44 -0.56
C TYR A 333 11.20 -10.37 0.02
N LEU A 334 12.15 -9.85 -0.75
CA LEU A 334 13.03 -8.76 -0.32
C LEU A 334 12.82 -7.52 -1.17
N ASP A 335 12.72 -6.39 -0.49
CA ASP A 335 12.56 -5.07 -1.10
C ASP A 335 13.30 -3.99 -0.30
N ASP A 336 13.76 -2.95 -0.99
CA ASP A 336 14.45 -1.80 -0.40
C ASP A 336 13.54 -0.57 -0.51
N ILE A 337 13.09 -0.04 0.62
CA ILE A 337 12.25 1.17 0.66
C ILE A 337 13.08 2.41 1.02
N GLY A 338 12.86 3.52 0.32
CA GLY A 338 13.44 4.81 0.67
C GLY A 338 12.53 5.61 1.61
N LEU A 339 13.02 6.00 2.79
CA LEU A 339 12.24 6.76 3.77
C LEU A 339 12.24 8.28 3.54
N THR A 340 13.12 8.78 2.65
CA THR A 340 13.23 10.21 2.32
C THR A 340 12.48 10.57 1.05
N ASN A 341 12.39 11.88 0.78
CA ASN A 341 11.79 12.39 -0.45
C ASN A 341 12.34 11.62 -1.67
N PRO A 342 11.46 10.98 -2.48
CA PRO A 342 11.87 10.18 -3.63
C PRO A 342 12.54 11.02 -4.74
N ILE A 343 12.57 12.35 -4.60
CA ILE A 343 13.13 13.30 -5.55
C ILE A 343 14.34 14.02 -4.92
N GLY A 344 15.48 14.02 -5.63
CA GLY A 344 16.68 14.78 -5.27
C GLY A 344 17.91 13.93 -4.95
N SER A 345 19.04 14.58 -4.69
CA SER A 345 20.35 13.94 -4.47
C SER A 345 20.46 13.13 -3.18
N LYS A 346 19.44 13.18 -2.31
CA LYS A 346 19.36 12.47 -1.02
C LYS A 346 18.33 11.34 -0.99
N ARG A 347 17.77 10.96 -2.15
CA ARG A 347 16.78 9.88 -2.29
C ARG A 347 17.21 8.56 -1.65
N ASP A 348 18.52 8.26 -1.69
CA ASP A 348 19.07 6.98 -1.20
C ASP A 348 19.75 7.10 0.18
N GLN A 349 19.50 8.19 0.92
CA GLN A 349 20.22 8.45 2.18
C GLN A 349 19.75 7.51 3.31
N HIS A 350 18.45 7.18 3.36
CA HIS A 350 17.85 6.34 4.40
C HIS A 350 17.01 5.24 3.74
N LYS A 351 17.70 4.25 3.16
CA LYS A 351 17.06 3.04 2.64
C LYS A 351 16.96 1.98 3.71
N MET A 352 15.83 1.32 3.76
CA MET A 352 15.57 0.18 4.64
C MET A 352 15.37 -1.07 3.78
N SER A 353 16.13 -2.11 4.08
CA SER A 353 15.91 -3.44 3.54
C SER A 353 14.83 -4.13 4.36
N MET A 354 13.80 -4.57 3.66
CA MET A 354 12.62 -5.21 4.20
C MET A 354 12.62 -6.66 3.72
N VAL A 355 12.38 -7.60 4.65
CA VAL A 355 12.16 -9.01 4.35
C VAL A 355 10.72 -9.33 4.72
N TYR A 356 9.97 -9.89 3.78
CA TYR A 356 8.60 -10.34 3.97
C TYR A 356 8.51 -11.85 3.76
N PHE A 357 7.42 -12.45 4.24
CA PHE A 357 7.04 -13.79 3.84
C PHE A 357 5.56 -13.88 3.44
N SER A 358 5.26 -14.84 2.57
CA SER A 358 3.91 -15.27 2.26
C SER A 358 3.83 -16.79 2.24
N LEU A 359 2.67 -17.32 2.61
CA LEU A 359 2.34 -18.73 2.39
C LEU A 359 1.85 -18.91 0.96
N GLU A 360 2.59 -19.67 0.16
CA GLU A 360 2.25 -19.84 -1.26
C GLU A 360 0.96 -20.66 -1.46
N ASP A 361 0.55 -21.46 -0.46
CA ASP A 361 -0.64 -22.31 -0.56
C ASP A 361 -1.97 -21.58 -0.31
N ILE A 362 -1.92 -20.35 0.19
CA ILE A 362 -3.10 -19.50 0.31
C ILE A 362 -3.67 -19.24 -1.09
N PRO A 363 -5.00 -19.31 -1.32
CA PRO A 363 -5.59 -19.01 -2.63
C PRO A 363 -5.13 -17.67 -3.20
N ASP A 364 -4.88 -17.59 -4.52
CA ASP A 364 -4.26 -16.43 -5.18
C ASP A 364 -4.97 -15.10 -4.86
N GLN A 365 -6.31 -15.11 -4.81
CA GLN A 365 -7.14 -13.92 -4.55
C GLN A 365 -6.98 -13.39 -3.12
N LEU A 366 -6.57 -14.25 -2.19
CA LEU A 366 -6.25 -13.88 -0.82
C LEU A 366 -4.77 -13.52 -0.71
N ARG A 367 -3.88 -14.33 -1.28
CA ARG A 367 -2.43 -14.12 -1.22
C ARG A 367 -2.00 -12.77 -1.81
N SER A 368 -2.75 -12.23 -2.77
CA SER A 368 -2.52 -10.89 -3.34
C SER A 368 -2.91 -9.74 -2.42
N LYS A 369 -3.58 -9.98 -1.29
CA LYS A 369 -3.93 -8.95 -0.31
C LYS A 369 -2.75 -8.67 0.61
N VAL A 370 -2.58 -7.41 0.97
CA VAL A 370 -1.52 -6.95 1.90
C VAL A 370 -1.56 -7.71 3.22
N ASP A 371 -2.75 -8.08 3.70
CA ASP A 371 -2.97 -8.87 4.92
C ASP A 371 -2.28 -10.25 4.93
N PHE A 372 -1.85 -10.77 3.77
CA PHE A 372 -1.15 -12.05 3.62
C PHE A 372 0.33 -11.90 3.18
N ILE A 373 0.84 -10.66 3.17
CA ILE A 373 2.25 -10.33 2.95
C ILE A 373 2.81 -9.86 4.29
N GLN A 374 3.47 -10.77 5.00
CA GLN A 374 3.87 -10.56 6.39
C GLN A 374 5.28 -10.01 6.47
N LEU A 375 5.48 -8.93 7.21
CA LEU A 375 6.83 -8.43 7.50
C LEU A 375 7.56 -9.39 8.44
N VAL A 376 8.81 -9.72 8.09
CA VAL A 376 9.71 -10.59 8.86
C VAL A 376 10.87 -9.83 9.45
N ALA A 377 11.51 -8.95 8.69
CA ALA A 377 12.68 -8.25 9.19
C ALA A 377 12.92 -6.91 8.51
N VAL A 378 13.59 -6.01 9.24
CA VAL A 378 13.93 -4.67 8.77
C VAL A 378 15.34 -4.30 9.23
N CYS A 379 16.16 -3.75 8.34
CA CYS A 379 17.46 -3.17 8.69
C CYS A 379 17.81 -2.04 7.71
N GLU A 380 18.65 -1.08 8.11
CA GLU A 380 19.14 -0.06 7.17
C GLU A 380 20.01 -0.73 6.10
N SER A 381 19.70 -0.51 4.81
CA SER A 381 20.34 -1.21 3.69
C SER A 381 21.87 -0.99 3.65
N LYS A 382 22.35 0.14 4.19
CA LYS A 382 23.79 0.43 4.28
C LYS A 382 24.53 -0.49 5.24
N ILE A 383 23.89 -0.91 6.33
CA ILE A 383 24.47 -1.83 7.32
C ILE A 383 24.73 -3.18 6.65
N LEU A 384 23.81 -3.62 5.79
CA LEU A 384 23.87 -4.92 5.11
C LEU A 384 24.93 -5.00 4.00
N LYS A 385 25.60 -3.90 3.64
CA LYS A 385 26.73 -3.92 2.68
C LYS A 385 27.95 -4.66 3.22
N ASP A 386 28.07 -4.75 4.54
CA ASP A 386 29.09 -5.57 5.19
C ASP A 386 28.58 -7.01 5.30
N LYS A 387 29.38 -7.96 4.81
CA LYS A 387 29.04 -9.39 4.70
C LYS A 387 28.81 -10.04 6.07
N ILE A 388 29.58 -9.65 7.08
CA ILE A 388 29.44 -10.18 8.45
C ILE A 388 28.14 -9.65 9.06
N LYS A 389 27.86 -8.36 8.85
CA LYS A 389 26.62 -7.72 9.30
C LYS A 389 25.39 -8.33 8.61
N ALA A 390 25.45 -8.55 7.30
CA ALA A 390 24.40 -9.25 6.55
C ALA A 390 24.15 -10.66 7.11
N LYS A 391 25.21 -11.46 7.33
CA LYS A 391 25.07 -12.80 7.91
C LYS A 391 24.38 -12.75 9.27
N ARG A 392 24.76 -11.82 10.16
CA ARG A 392 24.12 -11.63 11.46
C ARG A 392 22.66 -11.22 11.36
N PHE A 393 22.31 -10.36 10.40
CA PHE A 393 20.94 -9.93 10.17
C PHE A 393 20.04 -11.08 9.71
N PHE A 394 20.51 -11.92 8.78
CA PHE A 394 19.73 -13.05 8.27
C PHE A 394 19.69 -14.25 9.23
N GLN A 395 20.63 -14.38 10.16
CA GLN A 395 20.72 -15.56 11.03
C GLN A 395 19.42 -15.87 11.80
N PRO A 396 18.74 -14.91 12.48
CA PRO A 396 17.50 -15.21 13.19
C PRO A 396 16.38 -15.70 12.25
N ILE A 397 16.33 -15.18 11.01
CA ILE A 397 15.37 -15.58 9.99
C ILE A 397 15.65 -17.02 9.55
N ILE A 398 16.91 -17.35 9.28
CA ILE A 398 17.37 -18.69 8.90
C ILE A 398 17.09 -19.70 10.00
N ASP A 399 17.46 -19.38 11.24
CA ASP A 399 17.26 -20.27 12.38
C ASP A 399 15.77 -20.55 12.56
N ASN A 400 14.92 -19.54 12.48
CA ASN A 400 13.49 -19.69 12.64
C ASN A 400 12.84 -20.51 11.51
N LEU A 401 13.19 -20.26 10.25
CA LEU A 401 12.73 -21.07 9.12
C LEU A 401 13.21 -22.52 9.21
N ASN A 402 14.47 -22.74 9.58
CA ASN A 402 15.02 -24.08 9.77
C ASN A 402 14.30 -24.84 10.89
N GLN A 403 13.96 -24.17 12.00
CA GLN A 403 13.15 -24.76 13.07
C GLN A 403 11.76 -25.16 12.58
N LEU A 404 11.08 -24.26 11.85
CA LEU A 404 9.76 -24.54 11.25
C LEU A 404 9.81 -25.71 10.27
N GLN A 405 10.88 -25.82 9.50
CA GLN A 405 11.10 -26.88 8.52
C GLN A 405 11.36 -28.25 9.14
N LEU A 406 12.16 -28.28 10.21
CA LEU A 406 12.54 -29.52 10.88
C LEU A 406 11.47 -30.03 11.84
N HIS A 407 10.77 -29.11 12.52
CA HIS A 407 9.88 -29.45 13.62
C HIS A 407 8.40 -29.16 13.35
N GLY A 408 8.06 -28.26 12.42
CA GLY A 408 6.67 -27.85 12.20
C GLY A 408 6.06 -27.12 13.40
N LEU A 409 4.74 -26.97 13.39
CA LEU A 409 3.94 -26.34 14.45
C LEU A 409 2.68 -27.16 14.76
N LEU A 410 2.37 -27.33 16.05
CA LEU A 410 1.09 -27.89 16.50
C LEU A 410 0.06 -26.77 16.68
N ILE A 411 -0.95 -26.72 15.80
CA ILE A 411 -1.98 -25.68 15.78
C ILE A 411 -3.34 -26.35 15.83
N ASN A 412 -4.15 -26.02 16.83
CA ASN A 412 -5.48 -26.63 17.02
C ASN A 412 -5.49 -28.17 17.00
N GLY A 413 -4.42 -28.79 17.50
CA GLY A 413 -4.26 -30.25 17.53
C GLY A 413 -3.78 -30.88 16.22
N ILE A 414 -3.56 -30.09 15.17
CA ILE A 414 -3.04 -30.53 13.87
C ILE A 414 -1.56 -30.12 13.77
N HIS A 415 -0.73 -31.05 13.33
CA HIS A 415 0.70 -30.79 13.14
C HIS A 415 0.95 -30.30 11.70
N HIS A 416 1.25 -29.02 11.55
CA HIS A 416 1.58 -28.37 10.29
C HIS A 416 3.08 -28.40 10.04
N LYS A 417 3.51 -28.89 8.88
CA LYS A 417 4.90 -28.83 8.43
C LYS A 417 5.08 -27.68 7.45
N PHE A 418 6.29 -27.14 7.38
CA PHE A 418 6.63 -26.03 6.49
C PHE A 418 7.87 -26.37 5.66
N SER A 419 7.96 -25.80 4.46
CA SER A 419 9.16 -25.82 3.63
C SER A 419 9.41 -24.43 3.06
N PHE A 420 10.66 -23.97 3.12
CA PHE A 420 11.12 -22.88 2.29
C PHE A 420 10.94 -23.23 0.80
N SER A 421 10.43 -22.28 0.03
CA SER A 421 10.20 -22.40 -1.41
C SER A 421 11.19 -21.55 -2.20
N THR A 422 11.04 -20.23 -2.13
CA THR A 422 11.81 -19.29 -2.95
C THR A 422 12.10 -17.99 -2.20
N VAL A 423 13.15 -17.29 -2.64
CA VAL A 423 13.40 -15.89 -2.30
C VAL A 423 13.19 -15.06 -3.56
N VAL A 424 12.12 -14.27 -3.60
CA VAL A 424 11.82 -13.34 -4.69
C VAL A 424 12.37 -11.96 -4.32
N ALA A 425 13.05 -11.31 -5.25
CA ALA A 425 13.54 -9.95 -5.05
C ALA A 425 13.84 -9.31 -6.42
N ASP A 426 13.98 -7.98 -6.44
CA ASP A 426 14.52 -7.29 -7.61
C ASP A 426 15.92 -7.81 -7.99
N ASN A 427 16.45 -7.40 -9.14
CA ASN A 427 17.74 -7.92 -9.61
C ASN A 427 18.89 -7.54 -8.67
N LEU A 428 18.84 -6.37 -8.02
CA LEU A 428 19.92 -5.91 -7.15
C LEU A 428 19.97 -6.70 -5.84
N ALA A 429 18.82 -6.84 -5.17
CA ALA A 429 18.65 -7.60 -3.95
C ALA A 429 18.86 -9.10 -4.20
N SER A 430 18.37 -9.66 -5.32
CA SER A 430 18.63 -11.05 -5.72
C SER A 430 20.12 -11.34 -5.85
N HIS A 431 20.89 -10.42 -6.45
CA HIS A 431 22.34 -10.57 -6.55
C HIS A 431 23.02 -10.52 -5.20
N PHE A 432 22.59 -9.60 -4.32
CA PHE A 432 23.09 -9.48 -2.96
C PHE A 432 22.86 -10.76 -2.14
N VAL A 433 21.62 -11.26 -2.06
CA VAL A 433 21.32 -12.50 -1.32
C VAL A 433 21.90 -13.73 -1.98
N GLY A 434 22.16 -13.71 -3.29
CA GLY A 434 22.78 -14.82 -4.01
C GLY A 434 24.30 -14.87 -3.91
N GLY A 435 24.97 -13.89 -3.30
CA GLY A 435 26.44 -13.82 -3.29
C GLY A 435 27.05 -13.47 -4.65
N PHE A 436 26.29 -12.82 -5.53
CA PHE A 436 26.72 -12.36 -6.85
C PHE A 436 27.11 -10.88 -6.82
N ARG A 437 27.94 -10.46 -7.77
CA ARG A 437 28.25 -9.04 -7.98
C ARG A 437 26.99 -8.24 -8.28
N SER A 438 26.80 -7.11 -7.60
CA SER A 438 25.71 -6.15 -7.84
C SER A 438 26.03 -5.12 -8.93
N CYS A 439 26.82 -5.51 -9.93
CA CYS A 439 27.28 -4.62 -11.00
C CYS A 439 26.89 -5.21 -12.37
N PHE A 440 25.95 -4.54 -13.04
CA PHE A 440 25.29 -5.04 -14.26
C PHE A 440 25.86 -4.51 -15.57
N ASN A 441 26.98 -3.78 -15.51
CA ASN A 441 27.56 -3.11 -16.67
C ASN A 441 28.93 -3.67 -17.12
N SER A 442 29.36 -4.81 -16.58
CA SER A 442 30.63 -5.47 -16.94
C SER A 442 30.69 -6.93 -16.47
N GLY A 443 31.60 -7.72 -17.06
CA GLY A 443 31.87 -9.11 -16.66
C GLY A 443 30.66 -10.05 -16.79
N ASN A 444 30.67 -11.16 -16.04
CA ASN A 444 29.50 -12.04 -15.91
C ASN A 444 28.51 -11.43 -14.91
N PHE A 445 27.47 -10.80 -15.44
CA PHE A 445 26.48 -10.06 -14.65
C PHE A 445 25.20 -10.86 -14.40
N CYS A 446 25.02 -12.02 -15.04
CA CYS A 446 23.80 -12.82 -14.93
C CYS A 446 23.94 -13.89 -13.84
N ARG A 447 22.92 -14.01 -12.98
CA ARG A 447 22.79 -15.11 -11.98
C ARG A 447 22.34 -16.45 -12.57
N ARG A 448 21.92 -16.49 -13.84
CA ARG A 448 21.40 -17.71 -14.50
C ARG A 448 22.37 -18.32 -15.50
N CYS A 449 23.21 -17.51 -16.15
CA CYS A 449 24.14 -17.99 -17.17
C CYS A 449 25.50 -17.30 -17.07
N TYR A 450 26.46 -17.80 -17.85
CA TYR A 450 27.80 -17.26 -17.92
C TYR A 450 28.01 -16.24 -19.05
N VAL A 451 26.95 -15.75 -19.71
CA VAL A 451 27.07 -14.71 -20.74
C VAL A 451 27.69 -13.45 -20.13
N THR A 452 28.71 -12.92 -20.80
CA THR A 452 29.37 -11.69 -20.36
C THR A 452 28.62 -10.44 -20.84
N TYR A 453 28.88 -9.30 -20.21
CA TYR A 453 28.31 -8.02 -20.62
C TYR A 453 28.68 -7.66 -22.08
N ALA A 454 29.86 -8.07 -22.55
CA ALA A 454 30.31 -7.86 -23.92
C ALA A 454 29.49 -8.68 -24.93
N GLU A 455 29.00 -9.85 -24.53
CA GLU A 455 28.30 -10.82 -25.38
C GLU A 455 26.78 -10.73 -25.28
N LYS A 456 26.22 -9.94 -24.36
CA LYS A 456 24.77 -9.92 -24.07
C LYS A 456 23.86 -9.63 -25.28
N ASN A 457 24.38 -8.92 -26.28
CA ASN A 457 23.67 -8.56 -27.51
C ASN A 457 24.02 -9.49 -28.68
N SER A 458 24.92 -10.44 -28.47
CA SER A 458 25.28 -11.43 -29.48
C SER A 458 24.09 -12.37 -29.71
N PRO A 459 23.79 -12.75 -30.96
CA PRO A 459 22.69 -13.65 -31.30
C PRO A 459 23.08 -15.10 -30.98
N ILE A 460 23.28 -15.42 -29.70
CA ILE A 460 23.66 -16.75 -29.23
C ILE A 460 22.38 -17.59 -29.07
N PRO A 461 22.25 -18.74 -29.74
CA PRO A 461 21.14 -19.65 -29.52
C PRO A 461 21.08 -20.11 -28.06
N LEU A 462 19.88 -20.24 -27.50
CA LEU A 462 19.71 -20.67 -26.10
C LEU A 462 20.41 -22.00 -25.79
N SER A 463 20.45 -22.92 -26.75
CA SER A 463 21.15 -24.22 -26.62
C SER A 463 22.67 -24.11 -26.49
N GLN A 464 23.25 -22.95 -26.83
CA GLN A 464 24.69 -22.67 -26.72
C GLN A 464 25.03 -21.81 -25.49
N ILE A 465 24.01 -21.27 -24.80
CA ILE A 465 24.21 -20.51 -23.58
C ILE A 465 24.54 -21.48 -22.45
N LYS A 466 25.75 -21.38 -21.87
CA LYS A 466 26.09 -22.13 -20.66
C LYS A 466 25.30 -21.56 -19.47
N ILE A 467 24.34 -22.33 -19.00
CA ILE A 467 23.56 -22.07 -17.78
C ILE A 467 24.40 -22.46 -16.56
N ARG A 468 24.24 -21.72 -15.46
CA ARG A 468 24.89 -22.06 -14.19
C ARG A 468 24.25 -23.31 -13.59
N THR A 469 25.07 -24.20 -13.07
CA THR A 469 24.60 -25.36 -12.31
C THR A 469 24.91 -25.18 -10.83
N ILE A 470 24.28 -25.99 -9.97
CA ILE A 470 24.60 -26.00 -8.53
C ILE A 470 26.08 -26.35 -8.34
N PHE A 471 26.53 -27.44 -8.95
CA PHE A 471 27.92 -27.90 -8.89
C PHE A 471 28.92 -26.82 -9.34
N ASP A 472 28.72 -26.23 -10.52
CA ASP A 472 29.64 -25.18 -11.01
C ASP A 472 29.63 -23.96 -10.08
N HIS A 473 28.50 -23.63 -9.45
CA HIS A 473 28.41 -22.49 -8.53
C HIS A 473 29.14 -22.75 -7.21
N ASP A 474 28.94 -23.93 -6.63
CA ASP A 474 29.58 -24.33 -5.37
C ASP A 474 31.11 -24.37 -5.53
N ASP A 475 31.63 -24.90 -6.65
CA ASP A 475 33.06 -24.89 -6.96
C ASP A 475 33.63 -23.45 -6.99
N LEU A 476 32.93 -22.52 -7.67
CA LEU A 476 33.32 -21.10 -7.73
C LEU A 476 33.30 -20.43 -6.35
N VAL A 477 32.32 -20.76 -5.51
CA VAL A 477 32.24 -20.25 -4.13
C VAL A 477 33.40 -20.77 -3.30
N GLN A 478 33.74 -22.06 -3.40
CA GLN A 478 34.89 -22.65 -2.70
C GLN A 478 36.21 -22.02 -3.15
N GLU A 479 36.39 -21.76 -4.44
CA GLU A 479 37.57 -21.06 -4.96
C GLU A 479 37.71 -19.66 -4.34
N ILE A 480 36.62 -18.88 -4.28
CA ILE A 480 36.62 -17.54 -3.66
C ILE A 480 36.88 -17.61 -2.14
N ILE A 481 36.33 -18.59 -1.44
CA ILE A 481 36.57 -18.76 0.01
C ILE A 481 38.05 -19.09 0.28
N ASN A 482 38.67 -19.91 -0.58
CA ASN A 482 40.06 -20.31 -0.45
C ASN A 482 41.04 -19.20 -0.86
N ASP A 483 40.72 -18.41 -1.89
CA ASP A 483 41.48 -17.22 -2.30
C ASP A 483 40.56 -16.02 -2.60
N PRO A 484 40.32 -15.16 -1.59
CA PRO A 484 39.46 -13.99 -1.75
C PRO A 484 39.93 -12.97 -2.80
N ASN A 485 41.19 -13.02 -3.25
CA ASN A 485 41.73 -12.08 -4.24
C ASN A 485 41.23 -12.36 -5.67
N GLU A 486 40.71 -13.56 -5.93
CA GLU A 486 40.13 -13.97 -7.22
C GLU A 486 38.68 -13.46 -7.41
N SER A 487 38.13 -12.74 -6.42
CA SER A 487 36.80 -12.15 -6.46
C SER A 487 36.74 -10.86 -7.32
N PRO A 488 35.76 -10.67 -8.22
CA PRO A 488 34.68 -11.59 -8.54
C PRO A 488 35.12 -12.70 -9.52
N LEU A 489 34.88 -13.96 -9.17
CA LEU A 489 35.12 -15.09 -10.05
C LEU A 489 33.83 -15.47 -10.79
N MET A 490 33.83 -15.30 -12.12
CA MET A 490 32.66 -15.55 -12.98
C MET A 490 31.37 -14.90 -12.44
N GLY A 491 31.50 -13.72 -11.82
CA GLY A 491 30.38 -12.95 -11.26
C GLY A 491 29.95 -13.32 -9.84
N VAL A 492 30.51 -14.37 -9.24
CA VAL A 492 30.35 -14.70 -7.82
C VAL A 492 31.32 -13.84 -7.01
N ILE A 493 30.89 -13.30 -5.88
CA ILE A 493 31.73 -12.46 -5.00
C ILE A 493 31.93 -13.04 -3.60
N ASP A 494 31.00 -13.90 -3.17
CA ASP A 494 31.02 -14.52 -1.85
C ASP A 494 30.00 -15.66 -1.78
N GLN A 495 30.04 -16.40 -0.66
CA GLN A 495 28.95 -17.25 -0.23
C GLN A 495 27.70 -16.41 0.11
N SER A 496 26.53 -16.93 -0.23
CA SER A 496 25.25 -16.30 0.09
C SER A 496 25.08 -16.12 1.61
N PRO A 497 24.53 -14.99 2.09
CA PRO A 497 24.13 -14.84 3.49
C PRO A 497 23.03 -15.82 3.92
N LEU A 498 22.33 -16.45 2.98
CA LEU A 498 21.28 -17.45 3.20
C LEU A 498 21.78 -18.89 3.04
N HIS A 499 23.09 -19.12 2.91
CA HIS A 499 23.65 -20.45 2.68
C HIS A 499 23.22 -21.50 3.72
N ASP A 500 23.04 -21.08 4.98
CA ASP A 500 22.67 -21.96 6.09
C ASP A 500 21.14 -22.26 6.13
N LEU A 501 20.34 -21.70 5.22
CA LEU A 501 18.90 -21.99 5.09
C LEU A 501 18.67 -23.32 4.36
N ILE A 502 18.00 -24.26 5.02
CA ILE A 502 17.74 -25.60 4.48
C ILE A 502 16.87 -25.49 3.22
N GLY A 503 17.35 -26.04 2.10
CA GLY A 503 16.67 -26.06 0.81
C GLY A 503 16.94 -24.81 -0.06
N PHE A 504 17.69 -23.83 0.45
CA PHE A 504 18.11 -22.67 -0.32
C PHE A 504 19.39 -22.95 -1.12
N HIS A 505 19.37 -22.60 -2.40
CA HIS A 505 20.57 -22.49 -3.21
C HIS A 505 20.40 -21.37 -4.26
N PRO A 506 21.36 -20.43 -4.42
CA PRO A 506 21.19 -19.24 -5.27
C PRO A 506 20.76 -19.53 -6.71
N ILE A 507 21.17 -20.67 -7.27
CA ILE A 507 20.87 -21.06 -8.65
C ILE A 507 19.40 -21.48 -8.87
N VAL A 508 18.73 -22.04 -7.85
CA VAL A 508 17.38 -22.62 -8.00
C VAL A 508 16.33 -21.94 -7.12
N SER A 509 16.75 -21.16 -6.12
CA SER A 509 15.86 -20.53 -5.14
C SER A 509 15.64 -19.02 -5.36
N LEU A 510 16.24 -18.44 -6.42
CA LEU A 510 16.14 -17.01 -6.78
C LEU A 510 15.42 -16.81 -8.12
N PRO A 511 14.09 -17.01 -8.19
CA PRO A 511 13.30 -16.76 -9.40
C PRO A 511 13.40 -15.29 -9.86
N GLY A 512 12.84 -15.01 -11.04
CA GLY A 512 12.70 -13.63 -11.52
C GLY A 512 11.57 -12.96 -10.79
N ASP A 513 11.69 -11.66 -10.55
CA ASP A 513 10.55 -10.91 -10.03
C ASP A 513 9.63 -10.53 -11.20
N CYS A 514 8.40 -11.03 -11.18
CA CYS A 514 7.44 -10.78 -12.24
C CYS A 514 7.12 -9.28 -12.38
N MET A 515 7.14 -8.51 -11.28
CA MET A 515 6.93 -7.08 -11.37
C MET A 515 8.08 -6.41 -12.14
N HIS A 516 9.30 -6.46 -11.62
CA HIS A 516 10.43 -5.75 -12.23
C HIS A 516 10.89 -6.37 -13.57
N ASP A 517 11.00 -7.70 -13.67
CA ASP A 517 11.55 -8.37 -14.86
C ASP A 517 10.51 -8.46 -15.99
N PHE A 518 9.23 -8.69 -15.66
CA PHE A 518 8.18 -8.87 -16.66
C PHE A 518 7.33 -7.62 -16.89
N LEU A 519 6.59 -7.16 -15.88
CA LEU A 519 5.62 -6.06 -16.02
C LEU A 519 6.28 -4.71 -16.29
N GLU A 520 7.39 -4.42 -15.61
CA GLU A 520 8.18 -3.20 -15.83
C GLU A 520 9.28 -3.39 -16.89
N GLY A 521 9.74 -4.62 -17.07
CA GLY A 521 10.86 -4.98 -17.93
C GLY A 521 10.46 -5.31 -19.38
N ILE A 522 10.29 -6.61 -19.67
CA ILE A 522 10.12 -7.08 -21.06
C ILE A 522 8.74 -6.75 -21.66
N CYS A 523 7.68 -6.76 -20.86
CA CYS A 523 6.31 -6.59 -21.35
C CYS A 523 6.11 -5.23 -22.05
N PRO A 524 6.53 -4.08 -21.46
CA PRO A 524 6.46 -2.79 -22.14
C PRO A 524 7.23 -2.77 -23.45
N ILE A 525 8.42 -3.39 -23.51
CA ILE A 525 9.25 -3.42 -24.73
C ILE A 525 8.53 -4.17 -25.85
N VAL A 526 7.97 -5.35 -25.54
CA VAL A 526 7.27 -6.18 -26.51
C VAL A 526 5.98 -5.50 -26.97
N VAL A 527 5.14 -5.05 -26.04
CA VAL A 527 3.87 -4.37 -26.36
C VAL A 527 4.12 -3.12 -27.19
N MET A 528 5.09 -2.29 -26.82
CA MET A 528 5.41 -1.07 -27.59
C MET A 528 5.95 -1.38 -28.98
N SER A 529 6.74 -2.44 -29.13
CA SER A 529 7.25 -2.88 -30.43
C SER A 529 6.12 -3.39 -31.34
N LEU A 530 5.20 -4.19 -30.79
CA LEU A 530 4.01 -4.66 -31.49
C LEU A 530 3.11 -3.50 -31.92
N LEU A 531 2.82 -2.54 -31.03
CA LEU A 531 2.02 -1.36 -31.35
C LEU A 531 2.69 -0.47 -32.40
N LYS A 532 4.02 -0.32 -32.36
CA LYS A 532 4.78 0.40 -33.40
C LYS A 532 4.65 -0.29 -34.76
N GLN A 533 4.75 -1.62 -34.80
CA GLN A 533 4.63 -2.38 -36.04
C GLN A 533 3.19 -2.40 -36.59
N ALA A 534 2.20 -2.55 -35.71
CA ALA A 534 0.79 -2.47 -36.09
C ALA A 534 0.45 -1.10 -36.69
N SER A 535 0.95 -0.03 -36.07
CA SER A 535 0.78 1.34 -36.57
C SER A 535 1.50 1.56 -37.92
N SER A 536 2.73 1.08 -38.09
CA SER A 536 3.47 1.22 -39.35
C SER A 536 2.81 0.44 -40.50
N ARG A 537 2.17 -0.69 -40.18
CA ARG A 537 1.35 -1.48 -41.11
C ARG A 537 -0.08 -0.95 -41.28
N ARG A 538 -0.44 0.17 -40.62
CA ARG A 538 -1.78 0.77 -40.63
C ARG A 538 -2.90 -0.18 -40.17
N LEU A 539 -2.57 -1.14 -39.30
CA LEU A 539 -3.55 -2.05 -38.66
C LEU A 539 -4.30 -1.37 -37.51
N ILE A 540 -3.71 -0.32 -36.93
CA ILE A 540 -4.31 0.51 -35.87
C ILE A 540 -4.06 2.00 -36.19
N THR A 541 -5.01 2.84 -35.80
CA THR A 541 -4.91 4.29 -35.84
C THR A 541 -4.02 4.82 -34.73
N TYR A 542 -3.59 6.08 -34.87
CA TYR A 542 -2.86 6.78 -33.81
C TYR A 542 -3.69 6.91 -32.52
N GLY A 543 -5.01 7.12 -32.64
CA GLY A 543 -5.92 7.21 -31.50
C GLY A 543 -6.03 5.90 -30.74
N GLU A 544 -6.21 4.78 -31.45
CA GLU A 544 -6.25 3.44 -30.85
C GLU A 544 -4.92 3.07 -30.19
N LYS A 545 -3.80 3.40 -30.83
CA LYS A 545 -2.47 3.22 -30.23
C LYS A 545 -2.34 3.98 -28.91
N GLN A 546 -2.77 5.24 -28.87
CA GLN A 546 -2.69 6.05 -27.64
C GLN A 546 -3.60 5.50 -26.54
N PHE A 547 -4.80 5.05 -26.90
CA PHE A 547 -5.73 4.41 -25.97
C PHE A 547 -5.14 3.13 -25.37
N LEU A 548 -4.58 2.24 -26.21
CA LEU A 548 -3.98 0.98 -25.76
C LEU A 548 -2.76 1.20 -24.84
N ILE A 549 -1.95 2.23 -25.11
CA ILE A 549 -0.85 2.63 -24.23
C ILE A 549 -1.38 3.13 -22.87
N CYS A 550 -2.41 3.98 -22.88
CA CYS A 550 -3.03 4.48 -21.65
C CYS A 550 -3.67 3.35 -20.84
N ALA A 551 -4.36 2.41 -21.49
CA ALA A 551 -4.94 1.24 -20.84
C ALA A 551 -3.86 0.35 -20.19
N TYR A 552 -2.75 0.10 -20.88
CA TYR A 552 -1.62 -0.64 -20.32
C TYR A 552 -1.08 0.01 -19.04
N HIS A 553 -0.87 1.33 -19.06
CA HIS A 553 -0.35 2.05 -17.89
C HIS A 553 -1.35 2.16 -16.73
N MET A 554 -2.65 2.33 -17.02
CA MET A 554 -3.68 2.39 -15.97
C MET A 554 -3.84 1.06 -15.24
N HIS A 555 -3.76 -0.07 -15.95
CA HIS A 555 -3.86 -1.38 -15.32
C HIS A 555 -2.57 -1.83 -14.61
N SER A 556 -1.40 -1.31 -15.01
CA SER A 556 -0.12 -1.70 -14.41
C SER A 556 0.23 -0.91 -13.13
N TYR A 557 -0.34 0.29 -12.94
CA TYR A 557 0.01 1.19 -11.84
C TYR A 557 -1.23 1.84 -11.23
N HIS A 558 -2.02 1.08 -10.48
CA HIS A 558 -3.14 1.64 -9.72
C HIS A 558 -2.74 2.30 -8.38
N SER A 559 -1.45 2.44 -8.08
CA SER A 559 -1.01 3.06 -6.82
C SER A 559 0.35 3.77 -6.83
N ASN A 560 0.82 4.31 -7.97
CA ASN A 560 1.68 5.52 -8.00
C ASN A 560 1.97 6.00 -9.44
N CYS A 561 1.54 7.23 -9.73
CA CYS A 561 1.91 8.18 -10.78
C CYS A 561 2.32 7.66 -12.20
N PRO A 562 1.63 8.07 -13.29
CA PRO A 562 2.00 7.65 -14.64
C PRO A 562 3.32 8.28 -15.11
N TYR A 563 4.25 7.45 -15.58
CA TYR A 563 5.41 7.89 -16.35
C TYR A 563 4.94 8.56 -17.66
N ILE A 564 5.03 9.88 -17.72
CA ILE A 564 4.94 10.61 -18.99
C ILE A 564 6.32 10.52 -19.64
N LEU A 565 6.46 9.69 -20.68
CA LEU A 565 7.65 9.71 -21.53
C LEU A 565 7.82 11.11 -22.11
N SER A 566 8.92 11.76 -21.76
CA SER A 566 9.38 12.98 -22.39
C SER A 566 9.62 12.70 -23.88
N LYS A 567 9.15 13.62 -24.73
CA LYS A 567 9.44 13.59 -26.15
C LYS A 567 10.95 13.76 -26.35
N THR A 568 11.66 12.67 -26.61
CA THR A 568 12.94 12.73 -27.32
C THR A 568 12.64 13.05 -28.78
N LYS A 569 13.11 14.22 -29.21
CA LYS A 569 13.40 14.54 -30.60
C LYS A 569 14.88 14.33 -30.84
#